data_AF-A0A453IHL4-F1
#
_entry.id   AF-A0A453IHL4-F1
#
_cell.length_a   1.000
_cell.length_b   1.000
_cell.length_c   1.000
_cell.angle_alpha   90.00
_cell.angle_beta   90.00
_cell.angle_gamma   90.00
#
_symmetry.space_group_name_H-M   'P 1'
#
loop_
_entity.id
_entity.type
_entity.pdbx_description
1 polymer ?
#
loop_
_entity_poly.entity_id
_entity_poly.type
_entity_poly.pdbx_seq_one_letter_code
_entity_poly.pdbx_strand_id
1 'polypeptide(L)' 'MSAITEEEIIRVLRAIAPVRSQDFVPRFKARIRTPEDKKHFHDIVMKYAYSHKTNGVSYLHLRKEYE' A
#
# COMPACT_ATOMS: atom_id res chain seq x y z
N MET A 1 -14.79 -14.13 1.19
CA MET A 1 -13.78 -13.11 1.56
C MET A 1 -13.06 -12.73 0.29
N SER A 2 -13.03 -11.45 -0.06
CA SER A 2 -12.48 -10.99 -1.34
C SER A 2 -10.96 -10.79 -1.24
N ALA A 3 -10.23 -11.22 -2.26
CA ALA A 3 -8.81 -10.94 -2.39
C ALA A 3 -8.57 -9.42 -2.47
N ILE A 4 -7.41 -8.96 -2.00
CA ILE A 4 -6.99 -7.57 -2.17
C ILE A 4 -6.70 -7.36 -3.66
N THR A 5 -7.30 -6.35 -4.28
CA THR A 5 -7.12 -6.06 -5.72
C THR A 5 -6.23 -4.83 -5.94
N GLU A 6 -5.66 -4.74 -7.13
CA GLU A 6 -4.87 -3.57 -7.56
C GLU A 6 -5.72 -2.29 -7.52
N GLU A 7 -6.96 -2.35 -8.02
CA GLU A 7 -7.90 -1.24 -8.05
C GLU A 7 -8.22 -0.69 -6.65
N GLU A 8 -8.34 -1.57 -5.66
CA GLU A 8 -8.58 -1.14 -4.29
C GLU A 8 -7.37 -0.41 -3.71
N ILE A 9 -6.17 -0.95 -3.91
CA ILE A 9 -4.93 -0.36 -3.42
C ILE A 9 -4.71 1.02 -4.03
N ILE A 10 -4.81 1.14 -5.37
CA ILE A 10 -4.62 2.43 -6.05
C ILE A 10 -5.69 3.45 -5.65
N ARG A 11 -6.96 3.03 -5.48
CA ARG A 11 -8.02 3.93 -5.02
C ARG A 11 -7.73 4.49 -3.63
N VAL A 12 -7.26 3.65 -2.71
CA VAL A 12 -6.90 4.09 -1.35
C VAL A 12 -5.67 5.00 -1.42
N LEU A 13 -4.61 4.59 -2.11
CA LEU A 13 -3.38 5.39 -2.23
C LEU A 13 -3.67 6.78 -2.84
N ARG A 14 -4.46 6.88 -3.91
CA ARG A 14 -4.88 8.18 -4.48
C ARG A 14 -5.58 9.11 -3.49
N ALA A 15 -6.38 8.54 -2.59
CA ALA A 15 -7.16 9.33 -1.66
C ALA A 15 -6.36 9.85 -0.45
N ILE A 16 -5.30 9.15 -0.05
CA ILE A 16 -4.60 9.43 1.22
C ILE A 16 -3.08 9.58 1.09
N ALA A 17 -2.48 9.35 -0.08
CA ALA A 17 -1.05 9.57 -0.27
C ALA A 17 -0.71 11.07 -0.21
N PRO A 18 0.45 11.44 0.36
CA PRO A 18 1.42 10.57 1.04
C PRO A 18 0.90 10.07 2.41
N VAL A 19 1.02 8.77 2.67
CA VAL A 19 0.54 8.12 3.91
C VAL A 19 1.65 7.33 4.58
N ARG A 20 1.70 7.31 5.92
CA ARG A 20 2.68 6.48 6.64
C ARG A 20 2.41 5.00 6.39
N SER A 21 3.45 4.23 6.10
CA SER A 21 3.35 2.78 5.86
C SER A 21 2.64 2.06 7.02
N GLN A 22 2.94 2.47 8.26
CA GLN A 22 2.33 1.91 9.48
C GLN A 22 0.83 2.19 9.62
N ASP A 23 0.30 3.25 8.98
CA ASP A 23 -1.13 3.57 8.98
C ASP A 23 -1.85 2.93 7.79
N PHE A 24 -1.10 2.60 6.73
CA PHE A 24 -1.62 1.99 5.52
C PHE A 24 -1.88 0.49 5.69
N VAL A 25 -0.88 -0.26 6.19
CA VAL A 25 -0.94 -1.73 6.33
C VAL A 25 -2.13 -2.23 7.16
N PRO A 26 -2.52 -1.60 8.29
CA PRO A 26 -3.66 -2.04 9.10
C PRO A 26 -4.99 -2.10 8.33
N ARG A 27 -5.19 -1.28 7.30
CA ARG A 27 -6.40 -1.27 6.46
C ARG A 27 -6.61 -2.57 5.68
N PHE A 28 -5.53 -3.32 5.46
CA PHE A 28 -5.52 -4.56 4.70
C PHE A 28 -5.15 -5.78 5.57
N LYS A 29 -4.64 -5.56 6.79
CA LYS A 29 -4.12 -6.61 7.70
C LYS A 29 -5.08 -7.77 7.93
N ALA A 30 -6.39 -7.53 8.03
CA ALA A 30 -7.39 -8.60 8.24
C ALA A 30 -7.49 -9.60 7.06
N ARG A 31 -7.03 -9.18 5.88
CA ARG A 31 -7.05 -9.94 4.62
C ARG A 31 -5.68 -10.52 4.24
N ILE A 32 -4.61 -10.11 4.93
CA ILE A 32 -3.27 -10.65 4.75
C ILE A 32 -3.08 -11.78 5.76
N ARG A 33 -3.30 -13.03 5.36
CA ARG A 33 -3.31 -14.19 6.27
C ARG A 33 -2.10 -15.08 6.07
N THR A 34 -1.63 -15.20 4.84
CA THR A 34 -0.48 -16.03 4.50
C THR A 34 0.72 -15.19 4.05
N PRO A 35 1.93 -15.77 4.01
CA PRO A 35 3.10 -15.12 3.41
C PRO A 35 2.86 -14.73 1.94
N GLU A 36 2.10 -15.52 1.19
CA GLU A 36 1.73 -15.25 -0.20
C GLU A 36 0.83 -14.00 -0.29
N ASP A 37 -0.16 -13.86 0.59
CA ASP A 37 -1.00 -12.65 0.66
C ASP A 37 -0.14 -11.42 0.95
N LYS A 38 0.82 -11.57 1.88
CA LYS A 38 1.72 -10.47 2.26
C LYS A 38 2.59 -10.04 1.09
N LYS A 39 3.15 -11.02 0.36
CA LYS A 39 3.95 -10.76 -0.83
C LYS A 39 3.10 -10.10 -1.91
N HIS A 40 1.92 -10.64 -2.19
CA HIS A 40 1.00 -10.10 -3.19
C HIS A 40 0.61 -8.64 -2.87
N PHE A 41 0.22 -8.37 -1.62
CA PHE A 41 -0.08 -7.02 -1.16
C PHE A 41 1.12 -6.08 -1.34
N HIS A 42 2.31 -6.51 -0.94
CA HIS A 42 3.53 -5.72 -1.09
C HIS A 42 3.85 -5.41 -2.55
N ASP A 43 3.74 -6.40 -3.44
CA ASP A 43 4.04 -6.26 -4.87
C ASP A 43 3.10 -5.23 -5.52
N ILE A 44 1.80 -5.28 -5.19
CA ILE A 44 0.81 -4.30 -5.66
C ILE A 44 1.15 -2.89 -5.13
N VAL A 45 1.42 -2.75 -3.84
CA VAL A 45 1.74 -1.44 -3.26
C VAL A 45 2.97 -0.83 -3.92
N MET A 46 4.04 -1.60 -4.13
CA MET A 46 5.28 -1.11 -4.73
C MET A 46 5.20 -0.85 -6.24
N LYS A 47 4.21 -1.45 -6.92
CA LYS A 47 3.85 -1.12 -8.31
C LYS A 47 3.34 0.31 -8.43
N TYR A 48 2.46 0.74 -7.54
CA TYR A 48 1.80 2.05 -7.61
C TYR A 48 2.46 3.15 -6.78
N ALA A 49 3.10 2.77 -5.67
CA ALA A 49 3.74 3.68 -4.75
C ALA A 49 5.22 3.38 -4.60
N TYR A 50 5.95 4.33 -4.03
CA TYR A 50 7.31 4.14 -3.56
C TYR A 50 7.39 4.54 -2.08
N SER A 51 8.22 3.83 -1.32
CA SER A 51 8.51 4.21 0.06
C SER A 51 9.57 5.30 0.10
N HIS A 52 9.26 6.42 0.72
CA HIS A 52 10.20 7.48 1.04
C HIS A 52 10.34 7.59 2.57
N LYS A 53 11.58 7.53 3.08
CA LYS A 53 11.84 7.60 4.51
C LYS A 53 12.24 9.02 4.90
N THR A 54 11.49 9.63 5.80
CA THR A 54 11.72 10.98 6.31
C THR A 54 11.70 10.95 7.83
N ASN A 55 12.77 11.45 8.47
CA ASN A 55 12.91 11.51 9.93
C ASN A 55 12.62 10.17 10.64
N GLY A 56 13.10 9.06 10.07
CA GLY A 56 12.88 7.71 10.63
C GLY A 56 11.55 7.08 10.25
N VAL A 57 10.60 7.82 9.69
CA VAL A 57 9.25 7.36 9.33
C VAL A 57 9.19 7.06 7.83
N SER A 58 8.62 5.91 7.46
CA SER A 58 8.38 5.53 6.06
C SER A 58 6.99 6.00 5.62
N TYR A 59 6.97 6.73 4.50
CA TYR A 59 5.78 7.18 3.81
C TYR A 59 5.66 6.49 2.45
N LEU A 60 4.46 6.06 2.10
CA LEU A 60 4.10 5.61 0.77
C LEU A 60 3.65 6.83 -0.03
N HIS A 61 4.37 7.12 -1.09
CA HIS A 61 4.06 8.15 -2.06
C HIS A 61 3.55 7.48 -3.33
N LEU A 62 2.44 8.00 -3.87
CA LEU A 62 1.96 7.56 -5.17
C LEU A 62 2.98 7.95 -6.25
N ARG A 63 3.22 7.07 -7.22
CA ARG A 63 4.04 7.44 -8.38
C ARG A 63 3.23 8.37 -9.28
N LYS A 64 3.88 9.37 -9.88
CA LYS A 64 3.25 10.39 -10.73
C LYS A 64 2.40 9.86 -11.87
N GLU A 65 2.72 8.68 -12.39
CA GLU A 65 1.95 8.00 -13.46
C GLU A 65 0.54 7.59 -13.01
N TYR A 66 0.32 7.53 -11.69
CA TYR A 66 -0.93 7.07 -11.08
C TYR A 66 -1.63 8.13 -10.25
N GLU A 67 -1.07 9.35 -10.11
CA GLU A 67 -1.77 10.52 -9.56
C GLU A 67 -2.99 10.88 -10.41
#